data_AF-A0A1H7Q8I1-F1
#
_entry.id   AF-A0A1H7Q8I1-F1
#
_cell.length_a   1.000
_cell.length_b   1.000
_cell.length_c   1.000
_cell.angle_alpha   90.00
_cell.angle_beta   90.00
_cell.angle_gamma   90.00
#
_symmetry.space_group_name_H-M   'P 1'
#
loop_
_entity.id
_entity.type
_entity.pdbx_description
1 polymer ?
#
loop_
_entity_poly.entity_id
_entity_poly.type
_entity_poly.pdbx_seq_one_letter_code
_entity_poly.pdbx_strand_id
1 'polypeptide(L)'
;MNTGIPKRSARMDMGFYALNKLASAGIVVLLLSLLDWAWPSGADQASEWLGLYMPQEHWVYGYALTASLAADAILAFLPSLHKGKQAAVYGAVGFLFFALFTGGHPEHLWLRAAAGTLTLLLFLWGKHAFSSNSLATPFFALAVPLLCWLI
;
A
#
# COMPACT_ATOMS: atom_id res chain seq x y z
N MET A 1 -13.26 41.23 -9.46
CA MET A 1 -13.86 39.88 -9.58
C MET A 1 -13.06 38.93 -8.72
N ASN A 2 -13.65 38.50 -7.59
CA ASN A 2 -13.03 37.56 -6.67
C ASN A 2 -13.38 36.16 -7.18
N THR A 3 -12.48 35.50 -7.91
CA THR A 3 -12.65 34.10 -8.32
C THR A 3 -12.42 33.21 -7.11
N GLY A 4 -13.40 33.19 -6.20
CA GLY A 4 -13.41 32.34 -5.03
C GLY A 4 -13.54 30.89 -5.46
N ILE A 5 -12.41 30.23 -5.72
CA ILE A 5 -12.37 28.76 -5.78
C ILE A 5 -12.93 28.28 -4.43
N PRO A 6 -14.04 27.53 -4.42
CA PRO A 6 -14.64 27.10 -3.17
C PRO A 6 -13.60 26.30 -2.37
N LYS A 7 -13.34 26.74 -1.13
CA LYS A 7 -12.47 26.00 -0.20
C LYS A 7 -13.01 24.58 -0.09
N ARG A 8 -12.15 23.61 -0.42
CA ARG A 8 -12.45 22.19 -0.30
C ARG A 8 -12.91 21.90 1.13
N SER A 9 -14.01 21.16 1.28
CA SER A 9 -14.46 20.77 2.62
C SER A 9 -13.52 19.71 3.19
N ALA A 10 -13.24 19.77 4.49
CA ALA A 10 -12.37 18.77 5.16
C ALA A 10 -12.87 17.33 4.95
N ARG A 11 -14.20 17.14 4.81
CA ARG A 11 -14.81 15.85 4.47
C ARG A 11 -14.37 15.36 3.09
N MET A 12 -14.30 16.25 2.11
CA MET A 12 -13.88 15.93 0.75
C MET A 12 -12.39 15.58 0.72
N ASP A 13 -11.55 16.29 1.46
CA ASP A 13 -10.11 15.98 1.56
C ASP A 13 -9.85 14.60 2.16
N MET A 14 -10.58 14.24 3.23
CA MET A 14 -10.50 12.89 3.81
C MET A 14 -10.98 11.81 2.84
N GLY A 15 -12.03 12.09 2.05
CA GLY A 15 -12.50 11.16 1.02
C GLY A 15 -11.44 10.92 -0.06
N PHE A 16 -10.78 11.96 -0.55
CA PHE A 16 -9.70 11.82 -1.52
C PHE A 16 -8.46 11.12 -0.96
N TYR A 17 -8.14 11.37 0.31
CA TYR A 17 -7.08 10.64 1.01
C TYR A 17 -7.37 9.13 1.05
N ALA A 18 -8.57 8.75 1.49
CA ALA A 18 -8.98 7.35 1.52
C ALA A 18 -8.98 6.72 0.12
N LEU A 19 -9.48 7.43 -0.89
CA LEU A 19 -9.49 6.97 -2.28
C LEU A 19 -8.07 6.75 -2.82
N ASN A 20 -7.14 7.65 -2.52
CA ASN A 20 -5.74 7.53 -2.93
C ASN A 20 -5.07 6.31 -2.25
N LYS A 21 -5.39 6.05 -0.97
CA LYS A 21 -4.90 4.86 -0.26
C LYS A 21 -5.44 3.57 -0.84
N LEU A 22 -6.73 3.54 -1.17
CA LEU A 22 -7.34 2.40 -1.85
C LEU A 22 -6.76 2.20 -3.24
N ALA A 23 -6.51 3.27 -4.00
CA ALA A 23 -5.85 3.18 -5.31
C ALA A 23 -4.42 2.63 -5.19
N SER A 24 -3.70 3.06 -4.16
CA SER A 24 -2.36 2.56 -3.85
C SER A 24 -2.36 1.08 -3.47
N ALA A 25 -3.37 0.62 -2.73
CA ALA A 25 -3.57 -0.80 -2.46
C ALA A 25 -3.94 -1.57 -3.73
N GLY A 26 -4.82 -1.03 -4.57
CA GLY A 26 -5.24 -1.65 -5.82
C GLY A 26 -4.10 -1.86 -6.82
N ILE A 27 -3.16 -0.92 -6.93
CA ILE A 27 -1.97 -1.13 -7.77
C ILE A 27 -1.01 -2.17 -7.19
N VAL A 28 -0.89 -2.26 -5.86
CA VAL A 28 -0.10 -3.33 -5.22
C VAL A 28 -0.72 -4.69 -5.52
N VAL A 29 -2.04 -4.84 -5.36
CA VAL A 29 -2.75 -6.08 -5.71
C VAL A 29 -2.53 -6.42 -7.18
N LEU A 30 -2.73 -5.46 -8.10
CA LEU A 30 -2.50 -5.70 -9.52
C LEU A 30 -1.08 -6.20 -9.82
N LEU A 31 -0.06 -5.58 -9.22
CA LEU A 31 1.33 -5.96 -9.44
C LEU A 31 1.62 -7.37 -8.91
N LEU A 32 1.05 -7.73 -7.77
CA LEU A 32 1.18 -9.07 -7.21
C LEU A 32 0.44 -10.10 -8.05
N SER A 33 -0.80 -9.84 -8.47
CA SER A 33 -1.55 -10.73 -9.37
C SER A 33 -0.84 -10.93 -10.71
N LEU A 34 -0.23 -9.88 -11.27
CA LEU A 34 0.60 -9.99 -12.48
C LEU A 34 1.87 -10.81 -12.22
N LEU A 35 2.46 -10.70 -11.04
CA LEU A 35 3.64 -11.48 -10.65
C LEU A 35 3.28 -12.95 -10.47
N ASP A 36 2.16 -13.26 -9.82
CA ASP A 36 1.63 -14.61 -9.67
C ASP A 36 1.33 -15.24 -11.03
N TRP A 37 0.74 -14.46 -11.94
CA TRP A 37 0.48 -14.91 -13.31
C TRP A 37 1.76 -15.17 -14.10
N ALA A 38 2.78 -14.31 -13.96
CA ALA A 38 4.06 -14.46 -14.63
C ALA A 38 4.93 -15.58 -14.02
N TRP A 39 4.73 -15.90 -12.74
CA TRP A 39 5.54 -16.85 -11.98
C TRP A 39 4.69 -17.71 -11.02
N PRO A 40 3.89 -18.66 -11.53
CA PRO A 40 2.92 -19.41 -10.74
C PRO A 40 3.56 -20.23 -9.61
N SER A 41 4.74 -20.81 -9.87
CA SER A 41 5.47 -21.66 -8.91
C SER A 41 6.07 -20.89 -7.73
N GLY A 42 6.22 -19.56 -7.81
CA GLY A 42 6.68 -18.75 -6.67
C GLY A 42 5.55 -18.10 -5.86
N ALA A 43 4.32 -18.08 -6.38
CA ALA A 43 3.15 -17.58 -5.66
C ALA A 43 2.85 -18.45 -4.42
N ASP A 44 2.85 -19.78 -4.60
CA ASP A 44 2.72 -20.74 -3.50
C ASP A 44 3.84 -20.56 -2.46
N GLN A 45 5.06 -20.30 -2.94
CA GLN A 45 6.24 -20.06 -2.10
C GLN A 45 6.15 -18.74 -1.32
N ALA A 46 5.60 -17.68 -1.90
CA ALA A 46 5.41 -16.40 -1.22
C ALA A 46 4.41 -16.50 -0.04
N SER A 47 3.37 -17.32 -0.21
CA SER A 47 2.39 -17.60 0.86
C SER A 47 3.03 -18.37 2.03
N GLU A 48 3.89 -19.34 1.72
CA GLU A 48 4.68 -20.10 2.68
C GLU A 48 5.70 -19.21 3.41
N TRP A 49 6.33 -18.28 2.68
CA TRP A 49 7.32 -17.34 3.20
C TRP A 49 6.71 -16.32 4.17
N LEU A 50 5.51 -15.83 3.86
CA LEU A 50 4.75 -14.96 4.76
C LEU A 50 4.20 -15.74 5.97
N GLY A 51 4.08 -17.07 5.86
CA GLY A 51 3.49 -17.94 6.90
C GLY A 51 2.04 -17.62 7.19
N LEU A 52 1.39 -16.98 6.23
CA LEU A 52 -0.02 -16.65 6.26
C LEU A 52 -0.59 -17.37 5.04
N TYR A 53 -1.28 -18.49 5.26
CA TYR A 53 -2.20 -19.05 4.28
C TYR A 53 -3.39 -18.08 4.15
N MET A 54 -3.15 -16.93 3.54
CA MET A 54 -4.11 -15.87 3.42
C MET A 54 -4.04 -15.30 2.00
N PRO A 55 -5.18 -15.13 1.32
CA PRO A 55 -5.26 -14.49 0.02
C PRO A 55 -4.55 -13.14 -0.02
N GLN A 56 -3.98 -12.80 -1.18
CA GLN A 56 -3.13 -11.62 -1.32
C GLN A 56 -3.85 -10.32 -0.98
N GLU A 57 -5.10 -10.21 -1.39
CA GLU A 57 -5.98 -9.10 -1.12
C GLU A 57 -6.15 -8.84 0.38
N HIS A 58 -6.21 -9.89 1.20
CA HIS A 58 -6.44 -9.72 2.63
C HIS A 58 -5.24 -9.13 3.34
N TRP A 59 -4.02 -9.54 2.98
CA TRP A 59 -2.85 -8.95 3.62
C TRP A 59 -2.52 -7.57 3.07
N VAL A 60 -2.81 -7.29 1.80
CA VAL A 60 -2.63 -5.95 1.24
C VAL A 60 -3.63 -4.96 1.87
N TYR A 61 -4.92 -5.27 1.87
CA TYR A 61 -5.95 -4.37 2.42
C TYR A 61 -6.02 -4.39 3.95
N GLY A 62 -5.73 -5.52 4.59
CA GLY A 62 -5.77 -5.63 6.05
C GLY A 62 -4.49 -5.10 6.71
N TYR A 63 -3.33 -5.53 6.23
CA TYR A 63 -2.07 -5.29 6.91
C TYR A 63 -1.22 -4.20 6.26
N ALA A 64 -0.95 -4.29 4.96
CA ALA A 64 -0.10 -3.30 4.29
C ALA A 64 -0.74 -1.91 4.28
N LEU A 65 -2.06 -1.84 4.03
CA LEU A 65 -2.83 -0.60 4.12
C LEU A 65 -2.75 0.00 5.53
N THR A 66 -2.98 -0.81 6.57
CA THR A 66 -2.89 -0.37 7.98
C THR A 66 -1.50 0.13 8.34
N ALA A 67 -0.45 -0.59 7.93
CA ALA A 67 0.93 -0.15 8.10
C ALA A 67 1.20 1.18 7.37
N SER A 68 0.62 1.38 6.17
CA SER A 68 0.75 2.64 5.44
C SER A 68 0.05 3.82 6.14
N LEU A 69 -1.06 3.56 6.86
CA LEU A 69 -1.75 4.56 7.66
C LEU A 69 -0.92 4.91 8.90
N ALA A 70 -0.34 3.91 9.55
CA ALA A 70 0.59 4.12 10.66
C ALA A 70 1.82 4.94 10.21
N ALA A 71 2.37 4.65 9.03
CA ALA A 71 3.47 5.43 8.46
C ALA A 71 3.09 6.89 8.23
N ASP A 72 1.89 7.17 7.70
CA ASP A 72 1.40 8.54 7.55
C ASP A 72 1.17 9.23 8.90
N ALA A 73 0.64 8.52 9.89
CA ALA A 73 0.45 9.05 11.23
C ALA A 73 1.80 9.44 11.86
N ILE A 74 2.81 8.59 11.75
CA ILE A 74 4.18 8.89 12.20
C ILE A 74 4.71 10.13 11.47
N LEU A 75 4.60 10.18 10.14
CA LEU A 75 5.05 11.33 9.35
C LEU A 75 4.34 12.64 9.74
N ALA A 76 3.07 12.58 10.16
CA ALA A 76 2.32 13.76 10.59
C ALA A 76 2.88 14.41 11.87
N PHE A 77 3.58 13.63 12.71
CA PHE A 77 4.26 14.14 13.92
C PHE A 77 5.68 14.66 13.63
N LEU A 78 6.24 14.41 12.44
CA LEU A 78 7.57 14.86 12.06
C LEU A 78 7.49 16.20 11.29
N PRO A 79 8.53 17.05 11.40
CA PRO A 79 8.61 18.26 10.57
C PRO A 79 8.67 17.87 9.09
N SER A 80 8.17 18.73 8.19
CA SER A 80 8.09 18.46 6.75
C SER A 80 9.37 17.82 6.20
N LEU A 81 9.29 16.52 5.93
CA LEU A 81 10.42 15.70 5.49
C LEU A 81 10.53 15.72 3.95
N HIS A 82 11.76 15.79 3.45
CA HIS A 82 12.03 15.53 2.02
C HIS A 82 11.66 14.09 1.63
N LYS A 83 11.40 13.86 0.33
CA LYS A 83 10.94 12.58 -0.22
C LYS A 83 11.75 11.37 0.23
N GLY A 84 13.09 11.49 0.28
CA GLY A 84 13.96 10.39 0.72
C GLY A 84 13.75 9.98 2.18
N LYS A 85 13.52 10.95 3.07
CA LYS A 85 13.23 10.67 4.49
C LYS A 85 11.84 10.06 4.67
N GLN A 86 10.86 10.47 3.86
CA GLN A 86 9.54 9.83 3.86
C GLN A 86 9.62 8.37 3.41
N ALA A 87 10.42 8.08 2.38
CA ALA A 87 10.70 6.73 1.92
C ALA A 87 11.38 5.88 3.00
N ALA A 88 12.33 6.46 3.74
CA ALA A 88 12.96 5.77 4.87
C ALA A 88 11.94 5.43 5.98
N VAL A 89 11.02 6.33 6.32
CA VAL A 89 9.97 6.06 7.33
C VAL A 89 9.01 4.98 6.84
N TYR A 90 8.51 5.09 5.60
CA TYR A 90 7.63 4.07 5.02
C TYR A 90 8.32 2.71 4.94
N GLY A 91 9.58 2.69 4.51
CA GLY A 91 10.38 1.47 4.45
C GLY A 91 10.59 0.87 5.84
N ALA A 92 10.95 1.67 6.85
CA ALA A 92 11.16 1.20 8.22
C ALA A 92 9.87 0.66 8.85
N VAL A 93 8.74 1.34 8.66
CA VAL A 93 7.43 0.86 9.13
C VAL A 93 7.07 -0.45 8.45
N GLY A 94 7.28 -0.56 7.14
CA GLY A 94 6.98 -1.77 6.37
C GLY A 94 7.86 -2.95 6.80
N PHE A 95 9.16 -2.68 6.97
CA PHE A 95 10.13 -3.63 7.50
C PHE A 95 9.69 -4.16 8.86
N LEU A 96 9.46 -3.27 9.82
CA LEU A 96 9.12 -3.65 11.20
C LEU A 96 7.78 -4.37 11.26
N PHE A 97 6.75 -3.85 10.60
CA PHE A 97 5.40 -4.41 10.66
C PHE A 97 5.37 -5.84 10.12
N PHE A 98 6.07 -6.13 9.01
CA PHE A 98 6.12 -7.47 8.43
C PHE A 98 7.17 -8.39 9.09
N ALA A 99 8.24 -7.84 9.65
CA ALA A 99 9.18 -8.59 10.49
C ALA A 99 8.50 -9.11 11.76
N LEU A 100 7.51 -8.38 12.28
CA LEU A 100 6.78 -8.76 13.49
C LEU A 100 5.65 -9.77 13.25
N PHE A 101 5.36 -10.19 12.01
CA PHE A 101 4.43 -11.29 11.78
C PHE A 101 4.96 -12.58 12.41
N THR A 102 4.17 -13.22 13.27
CA THR A 102 4.58 -14.45 13.95
C THR A 102 4.16 -15.72 13.20
N GLY A 103 3.52 -15.57 12.02
CA GLY A 103 2.98 -16.70 11.24
C GLY A 103 4.02 -17.53 10.49
N GLY A 104 5.10 -16.91 10.01
CA GLY A 104 6.12 -17.58 9.19
C GLY A 104 7.32 -18.13 9.95
N HIS A 105 8.04 -19.07 9.32
CA HIS A 105 9.28 -19.61 9.87
C HIS A 105 10.33 -18.50 10.12
N PRO A 106 11.09 -18.60 11.23
CA PRO A 106 12.04 -17.56 11.63
C PRO A 106 13.15 -17.32 10.60
N GLU A 107 13.46 -18.31 9.77
CA GLU A 107 14.43 -18.22 8.66
C GLU A 107 13.99 -17.28 7.52
N HIS A 108 12.70 -16.97 7.41
CA HIS A 108 12.16 -16.07 6.39
C HIS A 108 11.93 -14.64 6.89
N LEU A 109 12.32 -14.33 8.14
CA LEU A 109 12.12 -13.01 8.76
C LEU A 109 12.63 -11.87 7.87
N TRP A 110 13.88 -11.96 7.40
CA TRP A 110 14.50 -10.92 6.59
C TRP A 110 13.78 -10.71 5.26
N LEU A 111 13.31 -11.80 4.68
CA LEU A 111 12.64 -11.75 3.40
C LEU A 111 11.23 -11.15 3.52
N ARG A 112 10.48 -11.52 4.56
CA ARG A 112 9.18 -10.88 4.86
C ARG A 112 9.34 -9.39 5.15
N ALA A 113 10.37 -9.02 5.91
CA ALA A 113 10.66 -7.63 6.22
C ALA A 113 11.02 -6.83 4.95
N ALA A 114 11.79 -7.43 4.04
CA ALA A 114 12.08 -6.86 2.73
C ALA A 114 10.81 -6.71 1.87
N ALA A 115 9.94 -7.72 1.86
CA ALA A 115 8.65 -7.66 1.17
C ALA A 115 7.78 -6.51 1.72
N GLY A 116 7.62 -6.41 3.03
CA GLY A 116 6.89 -5.31 3.68
C GLY A 116 7.47 -3.94 3.36
N THR A 117 8.79 -3.82 3.32
CA THR A 117 9.49 -2.59 2.90
C THR A 117 9.10 -2.21 1.47
N LEU A 118 9.21 -3.16 0.53
CA LEU A 118 8.91 -2.94 -0.87
C LEU A 118 7.44 -2.59 -1.07
N THR A 119 6.52 -3.29 -0.40
CA THR A 119 5.09 -3.00 -0.43
C THR A 119 4.81 -1.57 0.05
N LEU A 120 5.34 -1.15 1.20
CA LEU A 120 5.07 0.21 1.69
C LEU A 120 5.72 1.29 0.80
N LEU A 121 6.86 1.01 0.17
CA LEU A 121 7.42 1.92 -0.83
C LEU A 121 6.50 2.06 -2.06
N LEU A 122 5.83 0.99 -2.50
CA LEU A 122 4.81 1.07 -3.54
C LEU A 122 3.59 1.90 -3.09
N PHE A 123 3.16 1.77 -1.82
CA PHE A 123 2.12 2.65 -1.27
C PHE A 123 2.55 4.12 -1.27
N LEU A 124 3.80 4.41 -0.89
CA LEU A 124 4.32 5.77 -0.92
C LEU A 124 4.39 6.30 -2.36
N TRP A 125 4.80 5.47 -3.32
CA TRP A 125 4.79 5.85 -4.73
C TRP A 125 3.37 6.11 -5.23
N GLY A 126 2.43 5.21 -4.95
CA GLY A 126 1.01 5.35 -5.29
C GLY A 126 0.41 6.64 -4.72
N LYS A 127 0.77 6.99 -3.47
CA LYS A 127 0.40 8.26 -2.83
C LYS A 127 0.75 9.48 -3.67
N HIS A 128 1.90 9.46 -4.34
CA HIS A 128 2.35 10.56 -5.18
C HIS A 128 1.85 10.47 -6.62
N ALA A 129 1.62 9.26 -7.14
CA ALA A 129 1.18 9.03 -8.52
C ALA A 129 -0.31 9.34 -8.70
N PHE A 130 -1.15 9.00 -7.72
CA PHE A 130 -2.59 9.21 -7.78
C PHE A 130 -2.98 10.63 -7.38
N SER A 131 -3.49 11.41 -8.33
CA SER A 131 -3.98 12.76 -8.08
C SER A 131 -5.49 12.76 -7.81
N SER A 132 -5.97 13.73 -7.02
CA SER A 132 -7.41 13.88 -6.76
C SER A 132 -8.22 14.31 -7.98
N ASN A 133 -7.56 14.72 -9.06
CA ASN A 133 -8.21 15.23 -10.27
C ASN A 133 -8.20 14.20 -11.40
N SER A 134 -7.63 13.02 -11.18
CA SER A 134 -7.54 11.95 -12.17
C SER A 134 -8.61 10.88 -11.93
N LEU A 135 -9.27 10.44 -13.00
CA LEU A 135 -10.15 9.27 -13.00
C LEU A 135 -9.39 7.95 -12.78
N ALA A 136 -8.05 7.97 -12.90
CA ALA A 136 -7.24 6.81 -12.57
C ALA A 136 -7.36 6.44 -11.08
N THR A 137 -7.46 7.42 -10.18
CA THR A 137 -7.54 7.17 -8.74
C THR A 137 -8.78 6.34 -8.36
N PRO A 138 -10.03 6.71 -8.72
CA PRO A 138 -11.18 5.86 -8.45
C PRO A 138 -11.16 4.54 -9.22
N PHE A 139 -10.59 4.50 -10.44
CA PHE A 139 -10.45 3.26 -11.20
C PHE A 139 -9.56 2.23 -10.48
N PHE A 140 -8.36 2.64 -10.04
CA PHE A 140 -7.46 1.78 -9.28
C PHE A 140 -7.98 1.45 -7.88
N ALA A 141 -8.77 2.35 -7.27
CA ALA A 141 -9.34 2.11 -5.96
C ALA A 141 -10.49 1.08 -5.96
N LEU A 142 -11.25 1.00 -7.05
CA LEU A 142 -12.52 0.24 -7.09
C LEU A 142 -12.55 -0.84 -8.17
N ALA A 143 -12.20 -0.49 -9.41
CA ALA A 143 -12.34 -1.41 -10.54
C ALA A 143 -11.21 -2.44 -10.59
N VAL A 144 -9.96 -2.00 -10.42
CA VAL A 144 -8.78 -2.89 -10.46
C VAL A 144 -8.86 -4.01 -9.43
N PRO A 145 -9.21 -3.77 -8.16
CA PRO A 145 -9.32 -4.84 -7.17
C PRO A 145 -10.41 -5.86 -7.52
N LEU A 146 -11.55 -5.39 -8.05
CA LEU A 146 -12.63 -6.27 -8.52
C LEU A 146 -12.20 -7.13 -9.72
N LEU A 147 -11.42 -6.56 -10.63
CA LEU A 147 -10.86 -7.30 -11.76
C LEU A 147 -9.86 -8.36 -11.29
N CYS A 148 -8.99 -8.02 -10.32
CA CYS A 148 -8.00 -8.97 -9.79
C CYS A 148 -8.65 -10.09 -8.99
N TRP A 149 -9.82 -9.88 -8.38
CA TRP A 149 -10.58 -10.95 -7.73
C TRP A 149 -11.06 -12.00 -8.74
N LEU A 150 -11.41 -11.57 -9.97
CA LEU A 150 -11.94 -12.47 -11.00
C LEU A 150 -10.88 -13.35 -11.68
N ILE A 151 -9.59 -13.14 -11.38
CA ILE A 151 -8.44 -13.85 -11.95
C ILE A 151 -7.99 -14.91 -10.95
#